data_AF-A0A1B8P7I3-F1
#
_entry.id   AF-A0A1B8P7I3-F1
#
_cell.length_a   1.000
_cell.length_b   1.000
_cell.length_c   1.000
_cell.angle_alpha   90.00
_cell.angle_beta   90.00
_cell.angle_gamma   90.00
#
_symmetry.space_group_name_H-M   'P 1'
#
loop_
_entity.id
_entity.type
_entity.pdbx_description
1 polymer ?
#
loop_
_entity_poly.entity_id
_entity_poly.type
_entity_poly.pdbx_seq_one_letter_code
_entity_poly.pdbx_strand_id
1 'polypeptide(L)'
;MDLDRHLEGGSLAGYRAPSLEAEALAERGWNRDDLAHFLKNGMSPQGSVFNEMFPVMHHSTQYLTDEDLSAMATYLLGDTPPEARRIEPRPLEALSDSARRGRQSYLDTCAGCHGGDGQGKPQVAVAMNGNTTLRLEDPTNLLRVMLDGIEARDFPGFARMQEMPGFAAHLSDAELADLGNYLRETWGGRPGDIAPEDVADLREDSAHAAP
;
A
#
# COMPACT_ATOMS: atom_id res chain seq x y z
N MET A 1 2.04 -22.26 -16.78
CA MET A 1 2.10 -20.79 -16.71
C MET A 1 1.28 -20.31 -17.88
N ASP A 2 0.20 -19.59 -17.59
CA ASP A 2 -0.59 -18.94 -18.62
C ASP A 2 0.17 -17.68 -19.06
N LEU A 3 0.76 -17.70 -20.26
CA LEU A 3 1.56 -16.57 -20.76
C LEU A 3 0.66 -15.40 -21.20
N ASP A 4 -0.64 -15.62 -21.31
CA ASP A 4 -1.60 -14.59 -21.72
C ASP A 4 -1.92 -13.63 -20.57
N ARG A 5 -1.53 -13.99 -19.32
CA ARG A 5 -1.71 -13.20 -18.09
C ARG A 5 -0.38 -12.66 -17.54
N HIS A 6 0.52 -12.27 -18.43
CA HIS A 6 1.86 -11.82 -18.06
C HIS A 6 1.79 -10.57 -17.17
N LEU A 7 2.46 -10.62 -16.01
CA LEU A 7 2.58 -9.50 -15.06
C LEU A 7 1.27 -8.98 -14.44
N GLU A 8 0.11 -9.62 -14.65
CA GLU A 8 -1.17 -9.16 -14.06
C GLU A 8 -1.23 -9.26 -12.52
N GLY A 9 -0.28 -9.97 -11.90
CA GLY A 9 -0.25 -10.22 -10.47
C GLY A 9 -1.06 -11.47 -10.08
N GLY A 10 -1.45 -11.56 -8.82
CA GLY A 10 -2.15 -12.73 -8.27
C GLY A 10 -2.18 -12.76 -6.75
N SER A 11 -2.82 -13.77 -6.17
CA SER A 11 -2.89 -13.92 -4.70
C SER A 11 -1.68 -14.68 -4.16
N LEU A 12 -1.07 -14.17 -3.10
CA LEU A 12 0.05 -14.78 -2.39
C LEU A 12 -0.08 -14.50 -0.89
N ALA A 13 -0.07 -15.55 -0.07
CA ALA A 13 -0.10 -15.46 1.39
C ALA A 13 -1.22 -14.55 1.95
N GLY A 14 -2.43 -14.59 1.37
CA GLY A 14 -3.56 -13.76 1.80
C GLY A 14 -3.53 -12.30 1.31
N TYR A 15 -2.50 -11.91 0.58
CA TYR A 15 -2.37 -10.61 -0.10
C TYR A 15 -2.54 -10.76 -1.61
N ARG A 16 -2.89 -9.67 -2.29
CA ARG A 16 -2.92 -9.56 -3.74
C ARG A 16 -1.66 -8.85 -4.22
N ALA A 17 -0.78 -9.58 -4.91
CA ALA A 17 0.27 -8.98 -5.71
C ALA A 17 -0.37 -8.18 -6.87
N PRO A 18 -0.09 -6.87 -6.98
CA PRO A 18 -0.69 -6.03 -8.00
C PRO A 18 -0.08 -6.29 -9.39
N SER A 19 -0.81 -5.93 -10.45
CA SER A 19 -0.29 -5.95 -11.82
C SER A 19 0.97 -5.09 -11.93
N LEU A 20 2.02 -5.62 -12.54
CA LEU A 20 3.28 -4.93 -12.84
C LEU A 20 3.33 -4.40 -14.28
N GLU A 21 2.20 -4.40 -14.99
CA GLU A 21 2.09 -3.76 -16.31
C GLU A 21 2.34 -2.25 -16.22
N ALA A 22 2.91 -1.67 -17.27
CA ALA A 22 3.36 -0.28 -17.29
C ALA A 22 2.22 0.70 -16.97
N GLU A 23 1.06 0.53 -17.60
CA GLU A 23 -0.14 1.35 -17.37
C GLU A 23 -0.64 1.22 -15.93
N ALA A 24 -0.65 0.01 -15.40
CA ALA A 24 -1.10 -0.26 -14.04
C ALA A 24 -0.15 0.36 -12.99
N LEU A 25 1.16 0.28 -13.22
CA LEU A 25 2.19 0.92 -12.41
C LEU A 25 2.03 2.45 -12.44
N ALA A 26 1.95 3.06 -13.63
CA ALA A 26 1.78 4.50 -13.77
C ALA A 26 0.47 5.00 -13.18
N GLU A 27 -0.63 4.26 -13.34
CA GLU A 27 -1.92 4.54 -12.71
C GLU A 27 -1.83 4.53 -11.17
N ARG A 28 -0.89 3.78 -10.59
CA ARG A 28 -0.57 3.82 -9.15
C ARG A 28 0.54 4.80 -8.78
N GLY A 29 0.98 5.63 -9.71
CA GLY A 29 1.93 6.71 -9.50
C GLY A 29 3.40 6.30 -9.60
N TRP A 30 3.71 5.09 -10.07
CA TRP A 30 5.08 4.64 -10.24
C TRP A 30 5.73 5.22 -11.49
N ASN A 31 6.99 5.61 -11.36
CA ASN A 31 7.88 5.93 -12.46
C ASN A 31 9.18 5.11 -12.34
N ARG A 32 10.07 5.20 -13.34
CA ARG A 32 11.30 4.38 -13.38
C ARG A 32 12.22 4.62 -12.19
N ASP A 33 12.41 5.87 -11.81
CA ASP A 33 13.33 6.24 -10.74
C ASP A 33 12.82 5.76 -9.39
N ASP A 34 11.52 5.97 -9.11
CA ASP A 34 10.89 5.50 -7.89
C ASP A 34 10.88 3.97 -7.81
N LEU A 35 10.63 3.28 -8.92
CA LEU A 35 10.62 1.81 -8.95
C LEU A 35 12.01 1.23 -8.74
N ALA A 36 13.05 1.77 -9.40
CA ALA A 36 14.43 1.36 -9.18
C ALA A 36 14.86 1.64 -7.73
N HIS A 37 14.49 2.81 -7.19
CA HIS A 37 14.77 3.18 -5.81
C HIS A 37 14.08 2.24 -4.81
N PHE A 38 12.83 1.87 -5.06
CA PHE A 38 12.06 0.91 -4.25
C PHE A 38 12.68 -0.48 -4.26
N LEU A 39 13.09 -0.98 -5.43
CA LEU A 39 13.76 -2.28 -5.54
C LEU A 39 15.10 -2.28 -4.79
N LYS A 40 15.82 -1.17 -4.77
CA LYS A 40 17.12 -1.07 -4.07
C LYS A 40 16.96 -0.92 -2.56
N ASN A 41 16.09 -0.03 -2.12
CA ASN A 41 16.05 0.46 -0.75
C ASN A 41 14.80 0.00 0.02
N GLY A 42 13.85 -0.64 -0.67
CA GLY A 42 12.60 -1.07 -0.08
C GLY A 42 11.63 0.07 0.27
N MET A 43 11.89 1.30 -0.18
CA MET A 43 11.03 2.46 0.08
C MET A 43 10.99 3.38 -1.12
N SER A 44 9.90 4.13 -1.24
CA SER A 44 9.62 5.11 -2.28
C SER A 44 8.49 6.05 -1.80
N PRO A 45 8.19 7.15 -2.52
CA PRO A 45 7.00 7.96 -2.24
C PRO A 45 5.69 7.14 -2.24
N GLN A 46 5.63 6.05 -3.01
CA GLN A 46 4.48 5.17 -3.14
C GLN A 46 4.34 4.17 -1.97
N GLY A 47 5.31 4.12 -1.06
CA GLY A 47 5.30 3.26 0.12
C GLY A 47 6.59 2.47 0.31
N SER A 48 6.55 1.50 1.21
CA SER A 48 7.67 0.59 1.52
C SER A 48 7.31 -0.86 1.21
N VAL A 49 8.32 -1.70 1.00
CA VAL A 49 8.11 -3.15 0.96
C VAL A 49 7.70 -3.64 2.34
N PHE A 50 6.77 -4.58 2.37
CA PHE A 50 6.32 -5.29 3.56
C PHE A 50 5.95 -6.72 3.18
N ASN A 51 5.79 -7.59 4.18
CA ASN A 51 5.46 -9.02 4.02
C ASN A 51 6.32 -9.69 2.94
N GLU A 52 5.71 -10.40 1.98
CA GLU A 52 6.39 -11.20 0.97
C GLU A 52 7.36 -10.41 0.06
N MET A 53 7.16 -9.10 -0.10
CA MET A 53 8.09 -8.28 -0.87
C MET A 53 9.34 -7.90 -0.06
N PHE A 54 9.27 -7.91 1.27
CA PHE A 54 10.42 -7.63 2.12
C PHE A 54 11.59 -8.61 1.91
N PRO A 55 11.43 -9.95 1.96
CA PRO A 55 12.55 -10.88 1.73
C PRO A 55 13.09 -10.82 0.30
N VAL A 56 12.26 -10.49 -0.71
CA VAL A 56 12.72 -10.27 -2.09
C VAL A 56 13.72 -9.12 -2.12
N MET A 57 13.39 -8.00 -1.49
CA MET A 57 14.32 -6.88 -1.37
C MET A 57 15.53 -7.23 -0.50
N HIS A 58 15.27 -7.75 0.69
CA HIS A 58 16.27 -7.97 1.73
C HIS A 58 17.29 -9.08 1.38
N HIS A 59 16.93 -10.06 0.56
CA HIS A 59 17.84 -11.14 0.19
C HIS A 59 18.28 -11.09 -1.28
N SER A 60 17.75 -10.17 -2.09
CA SER A 60 18.05 -10.11 -3.52
C SER A 60 18.25 -8.68 -4.02
N THR A 61 17.18 -7.92 -4.25
CA THR A 61 17.27 -6.73 -5.13
C THR A 61 18.12 -5.60 -4.56
N GLN A 62 18.29 -5.52 -3.22
CA GLN A 62 19.18 -4.52 -2.62
C GLN A 62 20.67 -4.68 -2.98
N TYR A 63 21.08 -5.87 -3.45
CA TYR A 63 22.47 -6.17 -3.80
C TYR A 63 22.77 -6.01 -5.30
N LEU A 64 21.76 -5.68 -6.10
CA LEU A 64 21.93 -5.43 -7.53
C LEU A 64 22.59 -4.07 -7.77
N THR A 65 23.24 -3.93 -8.93
CA THR A 65 23.82 -2.66 -9.33
C THR A 65 22.73 -1.65 -9.72
N ASP A 66 23.06 -0.36 -9.70
CA ASP A 66 22.12 0.67 -10.17
C ASP A 66 21.74 0.48 -11.65
N GLU A 67 22.65 -0.07 -12.46
CA GLU A 67 22.39 -0.43 -13.85
C GLU A 67 21.34 -1.55 -13.97
N ASP A 68 21.49 -2.63 -13.18
CA ASP A 68 20.53 -3.74 -13.18
C ASP A 68 19.14 -3.29 -12.72
N LEU A 69 19.07 -2.47 -11.66
CA LEU A 69 17.81 -1.95 -11.13
C LEU A 69 17.11 -1.01 -12.13
N SER A 70 17.88 -0.18 -12.83
CA SER A 70 17.37 0.67 -13.90
C SER A 70 16.88 -0.16 -15.09
N ALA A 71 17.59 -1.23 -15.45
CA ALA A 71 17.17 -2.16 -16.49
C ALA A 71 15.87 -2.89 -16.13
N MET A 72 15.72 -3.33 -14.87
CA MET A 72 14.46 -3.93 -14.37
C MET A 72 13.30 -2.95 -14.42
N ALA A 73 13.50 -1.70 -13.95
CA ALA A 73 12.47 -0.68 -13.99
C ALA A 73 12.08 -0.35 -15.46
N THR A 74 13.05 -0.32 -16.36
CA THR A 74 12.83 -0.11 -17.81
C THR A 74 12.12 -1.29 -18.45
N TYR A 75 12.42 -2.53 -18.05
CA TYR A 75 11.71 -3.71 -18.53
C TYR A 75 10.22 -3.66 -18.18
N LEU A 76 9.87 -3.22 -16.97
CA LEU A 76 8.48 -3.17 -16.50
C LEU A 76 7.70 -1.97 -17.06
N LEU A 77 8.32 -0.79 -17.13
CA LEU A 77 7.65 0.45 -17.54
C LEU A 77 7.84 0.80 -19.03
N GLY A 78 8.75 0.11 -19.72
CA GLY A 78 9.14 0.38 -21.10
C GLY A 78 10.12 1.55 -21.27
N ASP A 79 10.63 1.69 -22.50
CA ASP A 79 11.54 2.78 -22.89
C ASP A 79 10.88 4.16 -22.81
N THR A 80 9.59 4.21 -23.14
CA THR A 80 8.73 5.40 -23.11
C THR A 80 7.58 5.13 -22.12
N PRO A 81 7.82 5.31 -20.81
CA PRO A 81 6.83 4.96 -19.81
C PRO A 81 5.63 5.91 -19.85
N PRO A 82 4.41 5.41 -19.56
CA PRO A 82 3.26 6.27 -19.35
C PRO A 82 3.50 7.24 -18.17
N GLU A 83 2.83 8.39 -18.19
CA GLU A 83 2.97 9.37 -17.13
C GLU A 83 2.38 8.85 -15.81
N ALA A 84 3.19 8.90 -14.75
CA ALA A 84 2.77 8.51 -13.41
C ALA A 84 1.63 9.41 -12.91
N ARG A 85 0.47 8.82 -12.65
CA ARG A 85 -0.72 9.54 -12.17
C ARG A 85 -0.48 10.09 -10.77
N ARG A 86 -0.63 11.39 -10.62
CA ARG A 86 -0.68 12.08 -9.32
C ARG A 86 -2.12 12.15 -8.82
N ILE A 87 -2.29 11.99 -7.51
CA ILE A 87 -3.57 12.15 -6.83
C ILE A 87 -3.46 13.36 -5.94
N GLU A 88 -4.37 14.30 -6.12
CA GLU A 88 -4.56 15.39 -5.16
C GLU A 88 -5.55 14.93 -4.08
N PRO A 89 -5.27 15.20 -2.80
CA PRO A 89 -6.17 14.80 -1.73
C PRO A 89 -7.59 15.35 -1.93
N ARG A 90 -8.60 14.48 -1.87
CA ARG A 90 -9.99 14.93 -1.97
C ARG A 90 -10.42 15.66 -0.69
N PRO A 91 -11.09 16.83 -0.80
CA PRO A 91 -11.57 17.55 0.36
C PRO A 91 -12.70 16.80 1.07
N LEU A 92 -12.81 16.98 2.39
CA LEU A 92 -13.72 16.23 3.26
C LEU A 92 -15.19 16.34 2.81
N GLU A 93 -15.58 17.50 2.31
CA GLU A 93 -16.94 17.81 1.86
C GLU A 93 -17.33 17.01 0.62
N ALA A 94 -16.36 16.54 -0.14
CA ALA A 94 -16.56 15.74 -1.35
C ALA A 94 -16.56 14.22 -1.07
N LEU A 95 -16.28 13.78 0.16
CA LEU A 95 -16.20 12.35 0.50
C LEU A 95 -17.59 11.75 0.79
N SER A 96 -17.72 10.43 0.65
CA SER A 96 -18.93 9.71 1.06
C SER A 96 -19.22 9.87 2.56
N ASP A 97 -20.45 9.53 2.98
CA ASP A 97 -20.79 9.50 4.42
C ASP A 97 -19.91 8.51 5.20
N SER A 98 -19.56 7.37 4.59
CA SER A 98 -18.68 6.38 5.20
C SER A 98 -17.27 6.94 5.43
N ALA A 99 -16.65 7.50 4.40
CA ALA A 99 -15.35 8.15 4.52
C ALA A 99 -15.35 9.32 5.51
N ARG A 100 -16.44 10.11 5.57
CA ARG A 100 -16.57 11.19 6.56
C ARG A 100 -16.60 10.68 8.00
N ARG A 101 -17.25 9.54 8.27
CA ARG A 101 -17.21 8.89 9.59
C ARG A 101 -15.81 8.35 9.91
N GLY A 102 -15.13 7.75 8.93
CA GLY A 102 -13.80 7.18 9.09
C GLY A 102 -12.70 8.20 9.44
N ARG A 103 -12.90 9.47 9.09
CA ARG A 103 -11.93 10.54 9.40
C ARG A 103 -11.62 10.67 10.89
N GLN A 104 -12.63 10.57 11.76
CA GLN A 104 -12.39 10.74 13.19
C GLN A 104 -11.55 9.57 13.73
N SER A 105 -11.87 8.34 13.33
CA SER A 105 -11.07 7.15 13.66
C SER A 105 -9.63 7.26 13.18
N TYR A 106 -9.40 7.82 11.98
CA TYR A 106 -8.05 8.10 11.47
C TYR A 106 -7.28 9.06 12.39
N LEU A 107 -7.91 10.16 12.81
CA LEU A 107 -7.27 11.15 13.67
C LEU A 107 -6.92 10.59 15.05
N ASP A 108 -7.80 9.75 15.61
CA ASP A 108 -7.64 9.19 16.94
C ASP A 108 -6.61 8.04 16.96
N THR A 109 -6.51 7.29 15.86
CA THR A 109 -5.78 6.01 15.83
C THR A 109 -4.54 6.03 14.93
N CYS A 110 -4.61 6.64 13.76
CA CYS A 110 -3.61 6.51 12.70
C CYS A 110 -2.70 7.74 12.59
N ALA A 111 -3.25 8.93 12.81
CA ALA A 111 -2.59 10.21 12.54
C ALA A 111 -1.35 10.46 13.42
N GLY A 112 -1.24 9.81 14.58
CA GLY A 112 -0.04 9.90 15.42
C GLY A 112 1.24 9.42 14.72
N CYS A 113 1.11 8.43 13.83
CA CYS A 113 2.23 7.90 13.04
C CYS A 113 2.20 8.38 11.58
N HIS A 114 1.03 8.34 10.95
CA HIS A 114 0.86 8.69 9.53
C HIS A 114 0.65 10.19 9.27
N GLY A 115 0.56 11.01 10.33
CA GLY A 115 0.35 12.45 10.25
C GLY A 115 -1.11 12.84 10.03
N GLY A 116 -1.51 14.03 10.48
CA GLY A 116 -2.91 14.50 10.37
C GLY A 116 -3.44 14.61 8.94
N ASP A 117 -2.56 14.87 7.98
CA ASP A 117 -2.88 15.02 6.56
C ASP A 117 -2.33 13.84 5.73
N GLY A 118 -1.96 12.73 6.38
CA GLY A 118 -1.44 11.55 5.70
C GLY A 118 -0.03 11.72 5.13
N GLN A 119 0.73 12.70 5.62
CA GLN A 119 2.08 13.01 5.13
C GLN A 119 3.16 12.01 5.55
N GLY A 120 2.82 11.06 6.42
CA GLY A 120 3.75 10.10 7.00
C GLY A 120 4.72 10.74 8.00
N LYS A 121 5.63 9.92 8.52
CA LYS A 121 6.70 10.38 9.39
C LYS A 121 7.97 9.61 9.05
N PRO A 122 9.04 10.30 8.61
CA PRO A 122 10.30 9.65 8.25
C PRO A 122 10.78 8.72 9.37
N GLN A 123 11.26 7.55 8.96
CA GLN A 123 11.73 6.48 9.85
C GLN A 123 10.68 5.89 10.81
N VAL A 124 9.41 6.23 10.62
CA VAL A 124 8.31 5.77 11.47
C VAL A 124 7.22 5.11 10.67
N ALA A 125 6.60 5.84 9.75
CA ALA A 125 5.47 5.37 8.98
C ALA A 125 5.43 6.02 7.60
N VAL A 126 4.98 5.25 6.61
CA VAL A 126 4.80 5.72 5.24
C VAL A 126 3.72 6.81 5.15
N ALA A 127 3.84 7.67 4.15
CA ALA A 127 2.76 8.58 3.77
C ALA A 127 1.56 7.78 3.26
N MET A 128 0.35 8.30 3.49
CA MET A 128 -0.88 7.85 2.88
C MET A 128 -1.08 8.51 1.51
N ASN A 129 -0.70 9.79 1.38
CA ASN A 129 -0.74 10.48 0.10
C ASN A 129 0.20 9.81 -0.92
N GLY A 130 -0.36 9.35 -2.04
CA GLY A 130 0.40 8.65 -3.09
C GLY A 130 0.68 7.17 -2.79
N ASN A 131 0.25 6.64 -1.65
CA ASN A 131 0.52 5.27 -1.24
C ASN A 131 -0.15 4.25 -2.17
N THR A 132 0.63 3.30 -2.69
CA THR A 132 0.16 2.33 -3.69
C THR A 132 -0.95 1.43 -3.16
N THR A 133 -0.93 1.07 -1.88
CA THR A 133 -1.92 0.17 -1.25
C THR A 133 -3.31 0.81 -1.25
N LEU A 134 -3.41 2.13 -1.09
CA LEU A 134 -4.69 2.86 -1.16
C LEU A 134 -5.24 2.98 -2.58
N ARG A 135 -4.37 2.79 -3.58
CA ARG A 135 -4.68 2.96 -5.00
C ARG A 135 -5.03 1.63 -5.68
N LEU A 136 -4.99 0.51 -4.98
CA LEU A 136 -5.42 -0.78 -5.50
C LEU A 136 -6.94 -0.81 -5.69
N GLU A 137 -7.39 -1.45 -6.77
CA GLU A 137 -8.84 -1.63 -7.00
C GLU A 137 -9.44 -2.51 -5.90
N ASP A 138 -8.85 -3.69 -5.70
CA ASP A 138 -9.19 -4.58 -4.59
C ASP A 138 -8.63 -4.04 -3.25
N PRO A 139 -9.47 -3.79 -2.24
CA PRO A 139 -9.06 -3.26 -0.94
C PRO A 139 -8.38 -4.29 -0.02
N THR A 140 -8.28 -5.56 -0.40
CA THR A 140 -7.77 -6.68 0.44
C THR A 140 -6.45 -6.33 1.13
N ASN A 141 -5.47 -5.78 0.40
CA ASN A 141 -4.17 -5.46 0.99
C ASN A 141 -4.27 -4.36 2.06
N LEU A 142 -5.12 -3.35 1.83
CA LEU A 142 -5.35 -2.28 2.79
C LEU A 142 -6.02 -2.84 4.05
N LEU A 143 -7.04 -3.66 3.88
CA LEU A 143 -7.77 -4.29 4.99
C LEU A 143 -6.88 -5.22 5.79
N ARG A 144 -6.09 -6.09 5.14
CA ARG A 144 -5.10 -6.96 5.79
C ARG A 144 -4.08 -6.16 6.60
N VAL A 145 -3.52 -5.08 6.04
CA VAL A 145 -2.59 -4.21 6.76
C VAL A 145 -3.23 -3.59 8.01
N MET A 146 -4.50 -3.16 7.94
CA MET A 146 -5.19 -2.61 9.11
C MET A 146 -5.58 -3.69 10.13
N LEU A 147 -5.96 -4.89 9.69
CA LEU A 147 -6.36 -5.98 10.57
C LEU A 147 -5.15 -6.59 11.29
N ASP A 148 -4.12 -6.94 10.53
CA ASP A 148 -2.99 -7.77 10.97
C ASP A 148 -1.81 -6.91 11.46
N GLY A 149 -1.70 -5.68 10.96
CA GLY A 149 -0.55 -4.83 11.19
C GLY A 149 0.65 -5.19 10.29
N ILE A 150 1.78 -4.55 10.54
CA ILE A 150 3.04 -4.75 9.83
C ILE A 150 4.18 -4.76 10.84
N GLU A 151 5.06 -5.76 10.75
CA GLU A 151 6.27 -5.84 11.58
C GLU A 151 7.22 -4.66 11.33
N ALA A 152 7.95 -4.26 12.37
CA ALA A 152 9.05 -3.32 12.21
C ALA A 152 10.12 -3.89 11.24
N ARG A 153 10.64 -3.04 10.35
CA ARG A 153 11.65 -3.42 9.36
C ARG A 153 12.77 -2.39 9.26
N ASP A 154 14.00 -2.90 9.16
CA ASP A 154 15.17 -2.11 8.79
C ASP A 154 15.40 -2.20 7.28
N PHE A 155 15.89 -1.09 6.73
CA PHE A 155 16.15 -0.90 5.30
C PHE A 155 17.59 -0.43 5.07
N PRO A 156 18.11 -0.55 3.84
CA PRO A 156 19.41 0.02 3.48
C PRO A 156 19.57 1.49 3.90
N GLY A 157 20.80 1.87 4.23
CA GLY A 157 21.12 3.26 4.58
C GLY A 157 20.56 3.74 5.93
N PHE A 158 20.41 2.84 6.90
CA PHE A 158 19.91 3.12 8.26
C PHE A 158 18.45 3.60 8.33
N ALA A 159 17.70 3.45 7.24
CA ALA A 159 16.28 3.69 7.27
C ALA A 159 15.55 2.53 7.98
N ARG A 160 14.41 2.84 8.58
CA ARG A 160 13.59 1.89 9.33
C ARG A 160 12.13 2.29 9.26
N MET A 161 11.22 1.33 9.38
CA MET A 161 9.81 1.59 9.66
C MET A 161 9.48 0.92 10.99
N GLN A 162 8.69 1.60 11.82
CA GLN A 162 8.22 0.99 13.07
C GLN A 162 7.16 -0.06 12.76
N GLU A 163 6.90 -0.89 13.75
CA GLU A 163 5.71 -1.71 13.82
C GLU A 163 4.45 -0.85 13.62
N MET A 164 3.57 -1.30 12.74
CA MET A 164 2.19 -0.87 12.68
C MET A 164 1.35 -1.94 13.41
N PRO A 165 0.70 -1.62 14.53
CA PRO A 165 -0.12 -2.60 15.23
C PRO A 165 -1.33 -3.01 14.37
N GLY A 166 -1.77 -4.25 14.54
CA GLY A 166 -3.04 -4.72 13.99
C GLY A 166 -4.23 -4.23 14.80
N PHE A 167 -5.29 -3.82 14.12
CA PHE A 167 -6.49 -3.23 14.72
C PHE A 167 -7.68 -4.18 14.79
N ALA A 168 -7.49 -5.46 14.43
CA ALA A 168 -8.56 -6.44 14.49
C ALA A 168 -9.24 -6.49 15.87
N ALA A 169 -8.49 -6.51 16.97
CA ALA A 169 -9.09 -6.57 18.31
C ALA A 169 -9.67 -5.23 18.81
N HIS A 170 -9.43 -4.12 18.11
CA HIS A 170 -9.67 -2.77 18.62
C HIS A 170 -10.76 -2.00 17.86
N LEU A 171 -10.95 -2.31 16.58
CA LEU A 171 -11.93 -1.66 15.72
C LEU A 171 -12.92 -2.68 15.16
N SER A 172 -14.19 -2.31 15.16
CA SER A 172 -15.26 -3.08 14.52
C SER A 172 -15.11 -3.08 13.00
N ASP A 173 -15.80 -3.99 12.34
CA ASP A 173 -15.81 -4.09 10.87
C ASP A 173 -16.33 -2.82 10.21
N ALA A 174 -17.36 -2.21 10.80
CA ALA A 174 -17.90 -0.94 10.32
C ALA A 174 -16.90 0.22 10.47
N GLU A 175 -16.16 0.29 11.58
CA GLU A 175 -15.13 1.33 11.78
C GLU A 175 -13.95 1.14 10.82
N LEU A 176 -13.53 -0.10 10.56
CA LEU A 176 -12.47 -0.40 9.59
C LEU A 176 -12.90 -0.15 8.15
N ALA A 177 -14.16 -0.44 7.80
CA ALA A 177 -14.71 -0.11 6.50
C ALA A 177 -14.76 1.41 6.28
N ASP A 178 -15.29 2.15 7.26
CA ASP A 178 -15.31 3.62 7.23
C ASP A 178 -13.90 4.20 7.15
N LEU A 179 -12.93 3.67 7.91
CA LEU A 179 -11.54 4.08 7.86
C LEU A 179 -10.90 3.78 6.49
N GLY A 180 -11.08 2.57 5.96
CA GLY A 180 -10.56 2.19 4.64
C GLY A 180 -11.10 3.09 3.53
N ASN A 181 -12.40 3.40 3.58
CA ASN A 181 -13.05 4.33 2.66
C ASN A 181 -12.48 5.75 2.78
N TYR A 182 -12.24 6.23 4.01
CA TYR A 182 -11.58 7.52 4.22
C TYR A 182 -10.20 7.57 3.56
N LEU A 183 -9.36 6.56 3.77
CA LEU A 183 -8.01 6.50 3.19
C LEU A 183 -8.04 6.46 1.66
N ARG A 184 -8.89 5.59 1.09
CA ARG A 184 -9.02 5.37 -0.37
C ARG A 184 -9.59 6.58 -1.10
N GLU A 185 -10.63 7.20 -0.56
CA GLU A 185 -11.23 8.38 -1.18
C GLU A 185 -10.34 9.61 -1.03
N THR A 186 -9.72 9.79 0.13
CA THR A 186 -8.89 10.98 0.39
C THR A 186 -7.61 10.92 -0.42
N TRP A 187 -6.87 9.82 -0.39
CA TRP A 187 -5.50 9.74 -0.93
C TRP A 187 -5.30 8.69 -2.02
N GLY A 188 -6.19 7.72 -2.13
CA GLY A 188 -6.08 6.60 -3.08
C GLY A 188 -6.66 6.88 -4.47
N GLY A 189 -7.47 7.93 -4.64
CA GLY A 189 -8.19 8.17 -5.89
C GLY A 189 -9.20 7.06 -6.22
N ARG A 190 -9.62 6.31 -5.20
CA ARG A 190 -10.58 5.19 -5.30
C ARG A 190 -11.92 5.58 -4.67
N PRO A 191 -13.04 4.97 -5.08
CA PRO A 191 -14.31 5.15 -4.38
C PRO A 191 -14.27 4.57 -2.97
N GLY A 192 -15.18 5.03 -2.12
CA GLY A 192 -15.44 4.45 -0.80
C GLY A 192 -16.42 3.30 -0.93
N ASP A 193 -15.92 2.16 -1.42
CA ASP A 193 -16.70 0.98 -1.77
C ASP A 193 -16.50 -0.21 -0.83
N ILE A 194 -15.74 -0.04 0.25
CA ILE A 194 -15.56 -1.07 1.28
C ILE A 194 -16.83 -1.14 2.14
N ALA A 195 -17.41 -2.33 2.19
CA ALA A 195 -18.51 -2.66 3.09
C ALA A 195 -17.98 -3.34 4.37
N PRO A 196 -18.72 -3.27 5.50
CA PRO A 196 -18.35 -3.99 6.71
C PRO A 196 -18.18 -5.51 6.49
N GLU A 197 -18.96 -6.09 5.58
CA GLU A 197 -18.88 -7.51 5.23
C GLU A 197 -17.52 -7.88 4.62
N ASP A 198 -16.93 -7.01 3.79
CA ASP A 198 -15.59 -7.23 3.21
C ASP A 198 -14.52 -7.34 4.32
N VAL A 199 -14.69 -6.60 5.42
CA VAL A 199 -13.78 -6.63 6.57
C VAL A 199 -14.01 -7.89 7.39
N ALA A 200 -15.28 -8.26 7.63
CA ALA A 200 -15.64 -9.45 8.39
C ALA A 200 -15.08 -10.72 7.73
N ASP A 201 -15.23 -10.85 6.41
CA ASP A 201 -14.72 -11.99 5.63
C ASP A 201 -13.20 -12.14 5.80
N LEU A 202 -12.44 -11.04 5.68
CA LEU A 202 -10.98 -11.07 5.84
C LEU A 202 -10.53 -11.32 7.28
N ARG A 203 -11.31 -10.85 8.26
CA ARG A 203 -11.04 -11.09 9.68
C ARG A 203 -11.19 -12.55 10.05
N GLU A 204 -12.22 -13.22 9.54
CA GLU A 204 -12.37 -14.66 9.72
C GLU A 204 -11.18 -15.42 9.14
N ASP A 205 -10.71 -15.04 7.95
CA ASP A 205 -9.49 -15.62 7.36
C ASP A 205 -8.23 -15.38 8.21
N SER A 206 -8.03 -14.17 8.73
CA SER A 206 -6.87 -13.84 9.59
C SER A 206 -6.88 -14.62 10.90
N ALA A 207 -8.04 -14.83 11.51
CA ALA A 207 -8.18 -15.63 12.73
C ALA A 207 -7.79 -17.10 12.53
N HIS A 208 -7.89 -17.62 11.31
CA HIS A 208 -7.46 -18.97 10.95
C HIS A 208 -5.98 -19.07 10.53
N ALA A 209 -5.31 -17.92 10.30
CA ALA A 209 -3.90 -17.84 9.90
C ALA A 209 -2.94 -17.55 11.06
N ALA A 210 -3.45 -17.15 12.23
CA ALA A 210 -2.65 -16.95 13.43
C ALA A 210 -2.24 -18.31 14.06
N PRO A 211 -0.93 -18.55 14.32
CA PRO A 211 -0.45 -19.77 14.97
C PRO A 211 -0.85 -19.87 16.46
#